data_AF-A0A392RLK2-F1
#
_entry.id   AF-A0A392RLK2-F1
#
_cell.length_a   1.000
_cell.length_b   1.000
_cell.length_c   1.000
_cell.angle_alpha   90.00
_cell.angle_beta   90.00
_cell.angle_gamma   90.00
#
_symmetry.space_group_name_H-M   'P 1'
#
loop_
_entity.id
_entity.type
_entity.pdbx_description
1 polymer ?
#
loop_
_entity_poly.entity_id
_entity_poly.type
_entity_poly.pdbx_seq_one_letter_code
_entity_poly.pdbx_strand_id
1 'polypeptide(L)'
;VALVDELRAAVCENINLYMDKYEEEFKEYVTGFAHAVWTLLQNVLQSTSRDQLAITAIKFLTTVSTGPHHTLFAADGIIPQICQGIVIPVVMLREDDEEQFVMNHIEYIRWDMEGSDLDTRRRIACELLKG
;
A
#
# COMPACT_ATOMS: atom_id res chain seq x y z
N VAL A 1 -1.51 -0.52 20.47
CA VAL A 1 -1.03 -0.69 19.08
C VAL A 1 -2.01 -0.07 18.09
N ALA A 2 -3.30 -0.41 18.14
CA ALA A 2 -4.35 0.17 17.28
C ALA A 2 -4.32 1.71 17.13
N LEU A 3 -4.33 2.48 18.22
CA LEU A 3 -4.29 3.95 18.16
C LEU A 3 -3.08 4.51 17.39
N VAL A 4 -1.92 3.88 17.51
CA VAL A 4 -0.70 4.32 16.83
C VAL A 4 -0.79 3.99 15.33
N ASP A 5 -1.39 2.85 14.98
CA ASP A 5 -1.56 2.45 13.59
C ASP A 5 -2.66 3.28 12.90
N GLU A 6 -3.72 3.66 13.62
CA GLU A 6 -4.73 4.63 13.16
C GLU A 6 -4.10 6.00 12.89
N LEU A 7 -3.25 6.49 13.80
CA LEU A 7 -2.52 7.74 13.59
C LEU A 7 -1.62 7.66 12.36
N ARG A 8 -0.89 6.55 12.17
CA ARG A 8 -0.04 6.35 10.99
C ARG A 8 -0.87 6.29 9.71
N ALA A 9 -2.05 5.67 9.74
CA ALA A 9 -2.94 5.61 8.58
C ALA A 9 -3.43 7.01 8.21
N ALA A 10 -3.86 7.81 9.19
CA ALA A 10 -4.26 9.20 8.98
C ALA A 10 -3.09 10.06 8.44
N VAL A 11 -1.86 9.82 8.90
CA VAL A 11 -0.68 10.49 8.33
C VAL A 11 -0.48 10.09 6.86
N CYS A 12 -0.57 8.80 6.53
CA CYS A 12 -0.49 8.31 5.15
C CYS A 12 -1.58 8.91 4.25
N GLU A 13 -2.82 9.05 4.73
CA GLU A 13 -3.92 9.69 3.98
C GLU A 13 -3.61 11.16 3.71
N ASN A 14 -3.15 11.88 4.73
CA ASN A 14 -2.81 13.29 4.60
C ASN A 14 -1.67 13.51 3.61
N ILE A 15 -0.55 12.79 3.73
CA ILE A 15 0.57 12.98 2.78
C ILE A 15 0.16 12.62 1.34
N ASN A 16 -0.77 11.69 1.15
CA ASN A 16 -1.30 11.36 -0.18
C ASN A 16 -2.17 12.49 -0.72
N LEU A 17 -3.00 13.12 0.12
CA LEU A 17 -3.78 14.30 -0.24
C LEU A 17 -2.89 15.51 -0.58
N TYR A 18 -1.80 15.72 0.16
CA TYR A 18 -0.83 16.78 -0.13
C TYR A 18 -0.11 16.54 -1.46
N MET A 19 0.29 15.29 -1.73
CA MET A 19 0.83 14.89 -3.03
C MET A 19 -0.13 15.15 -4.20
N ASP A 20 -1.42 14.90 -4.01
CA ASP A 20 -2.43 15.07 -5.06
C ASP A 20 -2.81 16.54 -5.31
N LYS A 21 -2.89 17.35 -4.25
CA LYS A 21 -3.43 18.72 -4.32
C LYS A 21 -2.40 19.85 -4.26
N TYR A 22 -1.23 19.58 -3.67
CA TYR A 22 -0.21 20.58 -3.31
C TYR A 22 1.20 20.05 -3.61
N GLU A 23 1.35 19.35 -4.73
CA GLU A 23 2.63 18.71 -5.13
C GLU A 23 3.80 19.70 -5.14
N GLU A 24 3.59 20.90 -5.69
CA GLU A 24 4.64 21.91 -5.84
C GLU A 24 5.22 22.37 -4.49
N GLU A 25 4.38 22.49 -3.46
CA GLU A 25 4.81 22.81 -2.10
C GLU A 25 5.34 21.58 -1.35
N PHE A 26 4.86 20.38 -1.70
CA PHE A 26 5.19 19.15 -0.99
C PHE A 26 6.45 18.45 -1.52
N LYS A 27 6.90 18.75 -2.76
CA LYS A 27 8.00 18.08 -3.46
C LYS A 27 9.30 17.92 -2.65
N GLU A 28 9.65 18.91 -1.83
CA GLU A 28 10.87 18.88 -1.02
C GLU A 28 10.83 17.79 0.08
N TYR A 29 9.64 17.34 0.46
CA TYR A 29 9.44 16.35 1.52
C TYR A 29 9.20 14.94 0.99
N VAL A 30 8.89 14.78 -0.30
CA VAL A 30 8.43 13.51 -0.90
C VAL A 30 9.45 12.40 -0.71
N THR A 31 10.73 12.66 -0.95
CA THR A 31 11.79 11.65 -0.80
C THR A 31 11.88 11.11 0.63
N GLY A 32 11.73 12.00 1.63
CA GLY A 32 11.76 11.62 3.04
C GLY A 32 10.53 10.78 3.42
N PHE A 33 9.34 11.18 2.98
CA PHE A 33 8.12 10.42 3.23
C PHE A 33 8.10 9.08 2.50
N ALA A 34 8.58 9.01 1.26
CA ALA A 34 8.69 7.75 0.52
C ALA A 34 9.57 6.73 1.27
N HIS A 35 10.73 7.16 1.79
CA HIS A 35 11.59 6.30 2.63
C HIS A 35 10.92 5.88 3.95
N ALA A 36 10.21 6.80 4.61
CA ALA A 36 9.53 6.51 5.87
C ALA A 36 8.39 5.50 5.67
N VAL A 37 7.57 5.68 4.62
CA VAL A 37 6.47 4.78 4.25
C VAL A 37 7.01 3.42 3.82
N TRP A 38 8.12 3.38 3.08
CA TRP A 38 8.81 2.15 2.75
C TRP A 38 9.17 1.33 3.99
N THR A 39 9.84 1.99 4.94
CA THR A 39 10.29 1.37 6.20
C THR A 39 9.10 0.93 7.06
N LEU A 40 8.01 1.68 7.01
CA LEU A 40 6.76 1.31 7.67
C LEU A 40 6.20 0.00 7.10
N LEU A 41 6.11 -0.12 5.76
CA LEU A 41 5.56 -1.30 5.10
C LEU A 41 6.31 -2.60 5.44
N GLN A 42 7.64 -2.55 5.62
CA GLN A 42 8.43 -3.72 6.04
C GLN A 42 7.92 -4.36 7.35
N ASN A 43 7.32 -3.56 8.25
CA ASN A 43 6.80 -4.03 9.54
C ASN A 43 5.29 -4.28 9.52
N VAL A 44 4.55 -3.58 8.66
CA VAL A 44 3.08 -3.63 8.63
C VAL A 44 2.59 -4.86 7.87
N LEU A 45 3.30 -5.27 6.81
CA LEU A 45 2.88 -6.37 5.92
C LEU A 45 2.83 -7.76 6.57
N GLN A 46 3.40 -7.90 7.77
CA GLN A 46 3.42 -9.16 8.51
C GLN A 46 2.14 -9.44 9.32
N SER A 47 1.20 -8.49 9.41
CA SER A 47 0.00 -8.63 10.25
C SER A 47 -1.27 -8.28 9.48
N THR A 48 -2.22 -9.21 9.45
CA THR A 48 -3.55 -9.03 8.84
C THR A 48 -4.37 -7.93 9.54
N SER A 49 -4.15 -7.74 10.84
CA SER A 49 -4.81 -6.67 11.63
C SER A 49 -4.46 -5.24 11.19
N ARG A 50 -3.43 -5.06 10.34
CA ARG A 50 -2.96 -3.75 9.88
C ARG A 50 -3.17 -3.52 8.38
N ASP A 51 -4.05 -4.30 7.75
CA ASP A 51 -4.28 -4.21 6.31
C ASP A 51 -4.69 -2.80 5.87
N GLN A 52 -5.53 -2.09 6.63
CA GLN A 52 -5.90 -0.71 6.31
C GLN A 52 -4.69 0.24 6.26
N LEU A 53 -3.77 0.12 7.21
CA LEU A 53 -2.55 0.93 7.22
C LEU A 53 -1.65 0.59 6.03
N ALA A 54 -1.50 -0.70 5.72
CA ALA A 54 -0.76 -1.15 4.54
C ALA A 54 -1.39 -0.60 3.25
N ILE A 55 -2.72 -0.61 3.16
CA ILE A 55 -3.46 -0.11 2.00
C ILE A 55 -3.15 1.36 1.75
N THR A 56 -3.29 2.21 2.76
CA THR A 56 -3.04 3.64 2.62
C THR A 56 -1.57 3.94 2.31
N ALA A 57 -0.64 3.21 2.93
CA ALA A 57 0.80 3.35 2.69
C ALA A 57 1.19 2.95 1.26
N ILE A 58 0.65 1.85 0.74
CA ILE A 58 0.88 1.41 -0.65
C ILE A 58 0.32 2.42 -1.63
N LYS A 59 -0.90 2.95 -1.40
CA LYS A 59 -1.49 4.00 -2.24
C LYS A 59 -0.59 5.23 -2.35
N PHE A 60 0.03 5.65 -1.25
CA PHE A 60 0.98 6.76 -1.30
C PHE A 60 2.16 6.45 -2.23
N LEU A 61 2.75 5.26 -2.13
CA LEU A 61 3.83 4.87 -3.04
C LEU A 61 3.37 4.81 -4.51
N THR A 62 2.15 4.35 -4.77
CA THR A 62 1.55 4.35 -6.12
C THR A 62 1.38 5.77 -6.65
N THR A 63 0.92 6.72 -5.83
CA THR A 63 0.82 8.14 -6.21
C THR A 63 2.19 8.72 -6.56
N VAL A 64 3.23 8.40 -5.77
CA VAL A 64 4.59 8.84 -6.06
C VAL A 64 5.13 8.19 -7.34
N SER A 65 4.82 6.91 -7.62
CA SER A 65 5.32 6.20 -8.80
C SER A 65 4.67 6.67 -10.10
N THR A 66 3.40 7.05 -10.04
CA THR A 66 2.64 7.59 -11.19
C THR A 66 2.82 9.10 -11.40
N GLY A 67 3.37 9.81 -10.41
CA GLY A 67 3.56 11.25 -10.42
C GLY A 67 4.92 11.72 -10.96
N PRO A 68 5.21 13.04 -10.87
CA PRO A 68 6.47 13.63 -11.36
C PRO A 68 7.72 13.12 -10.62
N HIS A 69 7.55 12.53 -9.43
CA HIS A 69 8.61 11.99 -8.60
C HIS A 69 8.92 10.50 -8.85
N HIS A 70 8.41 9.92 -9.94
CA HIS A 70 8.65 8.52 -10.30
C HIS A 70 10.14 8.14 -10.38
N THR A 71 11.02 9.12 -10.60
CA THR A 71 12.48 8.94 -10.63
C THR A 71 13.06 8.42 -9.31
N LEU A 72 12.34 8.56 -8.19
CA LEU A 72 12.69 7.93 -6.91
C LEU A 72 12.74 6.39 -7.00
N PHE A 73 12.07 5.80 -7.98
CA PHE A 73 12.06 4.36 -8.24
C PHE A 73 12.96 3.94 -9.40
N ALA A 74 13.69 4.87 -10.02
CA ALA A 74 14.50 4.62 -11.22
C ALA A 74 15.88 3.98 -10.94
N ALA A 75 16.31 3.95 -9.67
CA ALA A 75 17.59 3.33 -9.32
C ALA A 75 17.55 1.80 -9.49
N ASP A 76 18.65 1.24 -10.00
CA ASP A 76 18.79 -0.20 -10.17
C ASP A 76 18.55 -0.93 -8.84
N GLY A 77 17.73 -1.98 -8.90
CA GLY A 77 17.39 -2.79 -7.73
C GLY A 77 16.17 -2.32 -6.92
N ILE A 78 15.68 -1.08 -7.10
CA ILE A 78 14.48 -0.61 -6.39
C ILE A 78 13.23 -1.40 -6.80
N ILE A 79 12.99 -1.58 -8.09
CA ILE A 79 11.84 -2.37 -8.57
C ILE A 79 11.88 -3.81 -8.04
N PRO A 80 13.00 -4.56 -8.13
CA PRO A 80 13.12 -5.86 -7.47
C PRO A 80 12.79 -5.84 -5.98
N GLN A 81 13.23 -4.81 -5.24
CA GLN A 81 12.91 -4.64 -3.82
C GLN A 81 11.43 -4.37 -3.59
N ILE A 82 10.75 -3.60 -4.45
CA ILE A 82 9.29 -3.37 -4.39
C ILE A 82 8.55 -4.70 -4.59
N CYS A 83 8.95 -5.44 -5.62
CA CYS A 83 8.34 -6.72 -5.92
C CYS A 83 8.47 -7.70 -4.75
N GLN A 84 9.67 -7.86 -4.20
CA GLN A 84 9.94 -8.82 -3.12
C GLN A 84 9.43 -8.35 -1.76
N GLY A 85 9.55 -7.06 -1.45
CA GLY A 85 9.25 -6.50 -0.14
C GLY A 85 7.80 -6.07 0.05
N ILE A 86 7.07 -5.79 -1.03
CA ILE A 86 5.70 -5.28 -0.98
C ILE A 86 4.76 -6.12 -1.84
N VAL A 87 4.98 -6.18 -3.14
CA VAL A 87 3.98 -6.74 -4.07
C VAL A 87 3.71 -8.22 -3.77
N ILE A 88 4.75 -9.05 -3.74
CA ILE A 88 4.62 -10.49 -3.48
C ILE A 88 3.97 -10.75 -2.10
N PRO A 89 4.47 -10.19 -0.98
CA PRO A 89 3.83 -10.38 0.33
C PRO A 89 2.36 -9.96 0.40
N VAL A 90 1.95 -8.95 -0.36
CA VAL A 90 0.57 -8.44 -0.33
C VAL A 90 -0.38 -9.32 -1.14
N VAL A 91 0.05 -9.83 -2.30
CA VAL A 91 -0.80 -10.65 -3.18
C VAL A 91 -0.90 -12.11 -2.75
N MET A 92 0.09 -12.61 -2.00
CA MET A 92 0.12 -13.98 -1.49
C MET A 92 -1.10 -14.25 -0.60
N LEU A 93 -1.67 -15.43 -0.78
CA LEU A 93 -2.73 -15.96 0.07
C LEU A 93 -2.17 -16.21 1.48
N ARG A 94 -2.85 -15.70 2.49
CA ARG A 94 -2.52 -15.91 3.91
C ARG A 94 -3.41 -17.01 4.49
N GLU A 95 -3.02 -17.59 5.62
CA GLU A 95 -3.83 -18.58 6.34
C GLU A 95 -5.23 -18.04 6.64
N ASP A 96 -5.36 -16.79 7.12
CA ASP A 96 -6.65 -16.13 7.33
C ASP A 96 -7.53 -16.06 6.05
N ASP A 97 -6.91 -15.91 4.88
CA ASP A 97 -7.63 -15.88 3.60
C ASP A 97 -8.18 -17.28 3.25
N GLU A 98 -7.40 -18.34 3.53
CA GLU A 98 -7.81 -19.73 3.35
C GLU A 98 -8.94 -20.11 4.31
N GLU A 99 -8.81 -19.73 5.60
CA GLU A 99 -9.85 -19.95 6.60
C GLU A 99 -11.16 -19.27 6.19
N GLN A 100 -11.09 -18.01 5.74
CA GLN A 100 -12.26 -17.27 5.28
C GLN A 100 -12.90 -17.93 4.05
N PHE A 101 -12.09 -18.45 3.12
CA PHE A 101 -12.61 -19.20 1.98
C PHE A 101 -13.31 -20.49 2.43
N VAL A 102 -12.73 -21.25 3.36
CA VAL A 102 -13.33 -22.48 3.88
C VAL A 102 -14.63 -22.21 4.65
N MET A 103 -14.66 -21.14 5.46
CA MET A 103 -15.81 -20.79 6.29
C MET A 103 -16.93 -20.11 5.50
N ASN A 104 -16.60 -19.26 4.53
CA ASN A 104 -17.56 -18.50 3.74
C ASN A 104 -17.01 -18.09 2.36
N HIS A 105 -16.82 -19.08 1.48
CA HIS A 105 -16.36 -18.87 0.10
C HIS A 105 -17.18 -17.85 -0.70
N ILE A 106 -18.49 -17.72 -0.45
CA ILE A 106 -19.34 -16.76 -1.17
C ILE A 106 -18.92 -15.32 -0.85
N GLU A 107 -18.76 -14.98 0.43
CA GLU A 107 -18.28 -13.64 0.81
C GLU A 107 -16.84 -13.40 0.36
N TYR A 108 -15.98 -14.42 0.43
CA TYR A 108 -14.61 -14.30 -0.08
C TYR A 108 -14.58 -13.95 -1.58
N ILE A 109 -15.35 -14.68 -2.40
CA ILE A 109 -15.47 -14.41 -3.85
C ILE A 109 -16.08 -13.03 -4.06
N ARG A 110 -17.10 -12.66 -3.28
CA ARG A 110 -17.76 -11.36 -3.38
C ARG A 110 -16.78 -10.21 -3.10
N TRP A 111 -15.95 -10.31 -2.06
CA TRP A 111 -14.92 -9.31 -1.75
C TRP A 111 -13.83 -9.20 -2.82
N ASP A 112 -13.46 -10.31 -3.44
CA ASP A 112 -12.48 -10.31 -4.54
C ASP A 112 -13.08 -9.74 -5.85
N MET A 113 -14.36 -10.02 -6.12
CA MET A 113 -15.05 -9.59 -7.36
C MET A 113 -15.67 -8.20 -7.32
N GLU A 114 -16.25 -7.75 -6.20
CA GLU A 114 -16.93 -6.45 -6.06
C GLU A 114 -15.95 -5.26 -5.87
N GLY A 115 -14.65 -5.46 -6.14
CA GLY A 115 -13.54 -4.54 -5.90
C GLY A 115 -13.52 -3.24 -6.74
N SER A 116 -14.67 -2.61 -7.05
CA SER A 116 -14.69 -1.23 -7.57
C SER A 116 -14.63 -0.18 -6.46
N ASP A 117 -15.22 -0.46 -5.29
CA ASP A 117 -15.40 0.57 -4.25
C ASP A 117 -14.59 0.30 -2.96
N LEU A 118 -13.99 -0.89 -2.82
CA LEU A 118 -13.15 -1.26 -1.67
C LEU A 118 -11.74 -1.60 -2.15
N ASP A 119 -10.75 -0.88 -1.67
CA ASP A 119 -9.35 -1.14 -1.97
C ASP A 119 -8.89 -2.46 -1.37
N THR A 120 -8.91 -3.52 -2.17
CA THR A 120 -8.38 -4.83 -1.74
C THR A 120 -6.86 -4.85 -1.78
N ARG A 121 -6.23 -5.63 -0.90
CA ARG A 121 -4.78 -5.87 -0.87
C ARG A 121 -4.22 -6.21 -2.27
N ARG A 122 -4.85 -7.16 -2.97
CA ARG A 122 -4.41 -7.58 -4.31
C ARG A 122 -4.49 -6.44 -5.32
N ARG A 123 -5.58 -5.66 -5.28
CA ARG A 123 -5.79 -4.55 -6.19
C ARG A 123 -4.70 -3.49 -6.03
N ILE A 124 -4.46 -3.02 -4.81
CA ILE A 124 -3.48 -1.95 -4.56
C ILE A 124 -2.04 -2.37 -4.89
N ALA A 125 -1.68 -3.63 -4.68
CA ALA A 125 -0.37 -4.14 -5.05
C ALA A 125 -0.20 -4.18 -6.57
N CYS A 126 -1.26 -4.57 -7.29
CA CYS A 126 -1.30 -4.50 -8.74
C CYS A 126 -1.27 -3.06 -9.26
N GLU A 127 -1.93 -2.11 -8.60
CA GLU A 127 -1.87 -0.69 -8.96
C GLU A 127 -0.46 -0.13 -8.75
N LEU A 128 0.20 -0.44 -7.64
CA LEU A 128 1.61 -0.08 -7.41
C LEU A 128 2.53 -0.67 -8.47
N LEU A 129 2.32 -1.93 -8.88
CA LEU A 129 3.16 -2.55 -9.91
C LEU A 129 2.96 -1.94 -11.31
N LYS A 130 1.76 -1.42 -11.59
CA LYS A 130 1.41 -0.81 -12.89
C LYS A 130 1.92 0.62 -13.02
N GLY A 131 1.99 1.36 -11.91
CA GLY A 131 2.43 2.75 -11.88
C GLY A 131 3.94 2.87 -11.89
#